data_AF-A0A954YRP6-F1
#
_entry.id   AF-A0A954YRP6-F1
#
_cell.length_a   1.000
_cell.length_b   1.000
_cell.length_c   1.000
_cell.angle_alpha   90.00
_cell.angle_beta   90.00
_cell.angle_gamma   90.00
#
_symmetry.space_group_name_H-M   'P 1'
#
loop_
_entity.id
_entity.type
_entity.pdbx_description
1 polymer ?
#
loop_
_entity_poly.entity_id
_entity_poly.type
_entity_poly.pdbx_seq_one_letter_code
_entity_poly.pdbx_strand_id
1 'polypeptide(L)'
;MRKHRYCCVIPIFGAVMLFPQVLRGDGGNADPPKVVIQDRSDGCFHNHFTQTEYVLEGEVYVGEFAEFPKSYIDGLRDLLLSSREDSSDVLARVGVTTEKIERQRVNIYRAARGWTEELPKQMPSWAEPFLDIEDIRQIAFHELAGPTPDSTTVVSINIHLPGDPPIDMSSSADRAWMLPWTITSGGESWETYSLTVPKAIGVLADPKGPNAPSLDGTRYWADEFWNDSFVWGSTIGGRLNKEYSRGVSESLDGYEEAISKLIIECAEIGNISPAPRSLFFHLKASHQTIVDSAWWWNPLENGEPTCDWYDFLAMHEAFTNAAEPHGWLQDWKDSGPGRRVSAKVVGTKGFCESSMEYEIIPTWKAAGLAGEAEFQLTLYDDKGARATVFLGSKDPRALITHLEPYTRNHWLDSLSVGAPECLVVDRNGNHEKHRVVTLPKP
;
A
#
# COMPACT_ATOMS: atom_id res chain seq x y z
N MET A 1 10.61 -2.94 14.84
CA MET A 1 10.11 -2.43 13.53
C MET A 1 11.25 -2.41 12.51
N ARG A 2 11.31 -3.40 11.60
CA ARG A 2 12.03 -3.16 10.34
C ARG A 2 11.20 -2.12 9.61
N LYS A 3 11.73 -0.90 9.44
CA LYS A 3 11.17 0.09 8.53
C LYS A 3 10.97 -0.65 7.20
N HIS A 4 9.73 -0.96 6.83
CA HIS A 4 9.40 -1.08 5.43
C HIS A 4 9.68 0.30 4.87
N ARG A 5 10.90 0.45 4.35
CA ARG A 5 11.17 1.48 3.36
C ARG A 5 10.18 1.12 2.26
N TYR A 6 9.05 1.84 2.22
CA TYR A 6 8.44 2.13 0.94
C TYR A 6 9.60 2.62 0.09
N CYS A 7 10.11 1.77 -0.79
CA CYS A 7 10.80 2.27 -1.95
C CYS A 7 9.74 3.15 -2.60
N CYS A 8 9.87 4.46 -2.38
CA CYS A 8 9.25 5.42 -3.27
C CYS A 8 9.80 5.06 -4.64
N VAL A 9 9.06 4.23 -5.38
CA VAL A 9 9.05 4.32 -6.82
C VAL A 9 8.49 5.71 -7.04
N ILE A 10 9.40 6.68 -7.15
CA ILE A 10 9.07 7.96 -7.77
C ILE A 10 8.41 7.54 -9.08
N PRO A 11 7.16 7.94 -9.38
CA PRO A 11 6.65 7.76 -10.72
C PRO A 11 7.68 8.44 -11.61
N ILE A 12 8.48 7.63 -12.30
CA ILE A 12 9.27 8.12 -13.40
C ILE A 12 8.18 8.48 -14.38
N PHE A 13 7.74 9.74 -14.34
CA PHE A 13 7.18 10.38 -15.50
C PHE A 13 8.27 10.19 -16.54
N GLY A 14 8.13 9.13 -17.33
CA GLY A 14 8.95 8.85 -18.47
C GLY A 14 8.76 10.09 -19.33
N ALA A 15 9.73 10.99 -19.26
CA ALA A 15 10.00 11.84 -20.38
C ALA A 15 10.20 10.84 -21.52
N VAL A 16 9.18 10.73 -22.38
CA VAL A 16 9.32 10.13 -23.70
C VAL A 16 10.52 10.87 -24.27
N MET A 17 11.69 10.22 -24.25
CA MET A 17 12.87 10.76 -24.89
C MET A 17 12.58 10.67 -26.38
N LEU A 18 11.87 11.67 -26.88
CA LEU A 18 11.78 11.99 -28.29
C LEU A 18 13.21 12.30 -28.72
N PHE A 19 13.92 11.31 -29.24
CA PHE A 19 15.21 11.50 -29.87
C PHE A 19 15.00 12.30 -31.15
N PRO A 20 15.52 13.53 -31.27
CA PRO A 20 15.52 14.21 -32.55
C PRO A 20 16.74 13.72 -33.33
N GLN A 21 16.61 12.64 -34.10
CA GLN A 21 17.55 12.37 -35.19
C GLN A 21 17.19 13.23 -36.39
N VAL A 22 17.72 14.46 -36.40
CA VAL A 22 17.85 15.24 -37.63
C VAL A 22 19.05 14.68 -38.40
N LEU A 23 18.79 13.75 -39.31
CA LEU A 23 19.79 13.28 -40.28
C LEU A 23 19.84 14.25 -41.46
N ARG A 24 20.94 14.99 -41.56
CA ARG A 24 21.38 15.63 -42.81
C ARG A 24 21.89 14.54 -43.74
N GLY A 25 21.40 14.56 -44.98
CA GLY A 25 21.66 13.56 -45.99
C GLY A 25 23.12 13.51 -46.46
N ASP A 26 23.61 12.29 -46.56
CA ASP A 26 24.54 11.83 -47.60
C ASP A 26 23.90 10.58 -48.22
N GLY A 27 23.97 10.46 -49.56
CA GLY A 27 23.37 9.38 -50.35
C GLY A 27 24.06 8.03 -50.18
N GLY A 28 24.13 7.53 -48.94
CA GLY A 28 24.52 6.17 -48.59
C GLY A 28 23.33 5.22 -48.72
N ASN A 29 23.61 3.94 -48.97
CA ASN A 29 22.63 2.85 -48.91
C ASN A 29 21.65 3.09 -47.76
N ALA A 30 20.37 3.38 -48.08
CA ALA A 30 19.35 3.45 -47.06
C ALA A 30 19.31 2.08 -46.37
N ASP A 31 19.45 2.08 -45.04
CA ASP A 31 19.28 0.85 -44.27
C ASP A 31 17.92 0.22 -44.63
N PRO A 32 17.87 -1.10 -44.78
CA PRO A 32 16.62 -1.77 -45.12
C PRO A 32 15.54 -1.45 -44.06
N PRO A 33 14.27 -1.28 -44.47
CA PRO A 33 13.17 -1.09 -43.53
C PRO A 33 13.18 -2.17 -42.44
N LYS A 34 13.09 -1.75 -41.17
CA LYS A 34 13.12 -2.66 -40.03
C LYS A 34 12.00 -2.38 -39.05
N VAL A 35 11.40 -3.46 -38.54
CA VAL A 35 10.54 -3.45 -37.35
C VAL A 35 11.43 -3.64 -36.14
N VAL A 36 11.28 -2.80 -35.12
CA VAL A 36 12.05 -2.90 -33.86
C VAL A 36 11.07 -3.00 -32.71
N ILE A 37 11.28 -3.96 -31.81
CA ILE A 37 10.46 -4.18 -30.62
C ILE A 37 11.37 -4.19 -29.41
N GLN A 38 11.07 -3.37 -28.42
CA GLN A 38 11.76 -3.30 -27.15
C GLN A 38 10.78 -3.71 -26.06
N ASP A 39 11.07 -4.83 -25.40
CA ASP A 39 10.25 -5.42 -24.35
C ASP A 39 11.00 -5.38 -23.01
N ARG A 40 10.43 -4.71 -22.00
CA ARG A 40 11.07 -4.45 -20.72
C ARG A 40 10.17 -4.78 -19.54
N SER A 41 10.75 -5.38 -18.50
CA SER A 41 10.11 -5.61 -17.20
C SER A 41 11.09 -5.23 -16.09
N ASP A 42 10.79 -4.13 -15.39
CA ASP A 42 11.57 -3.60 -14.29
C ASP A 42 10.84 -3.79 -12.98
N GLY A 43 11.41 -4.51 -12.02
CA GLY A 43 10.89 -4.56 -10.66
C GLY A 43 11.96 -4.39 -9.59
N CYS A 44 11.53 -4.37 -8.32
CA CYS A 44 12.43 -4.17 -7.18
C CYS A 44 13.64 -5.13 -7.15
N PHE A 45 13.54 -6.31 -7.77
CA PHE A 45 14.56 -7.36 -7.73
C PHE A 45 14.92 -7.93 -9.10
N HIS A 46 14.41 -7.34 -10.18
CA HIS A 46 14.66 -7.83 -11.54
C HIS A 46 14.63 -6.68 -12.54
N ASN A 47 15.42 -6.79 -13.60
CA ASN A 47 15.38 -5.90 -14.75
C ASN A 47 15.66 -6.77 -15.97
N HIS A 48 14.61 -7.05 -16.74
CA HIS A 48 14.68 -7.84 -17.96
C HIS A 48 14.40 -6.93 -19.14
N PHE A 49 15.27 -7.01 -20.15
CA PHE A 49 15.16 -6.26 -21.39
C PHE A 49 15.48 -7.17 -22.56
N THR A 50 14.60 -7.14 -23.56
CA THR A 50 14.76 -7.83 -24.83
C THR A 50 14.53 -6.84 -25.96
N GLN A 51 15.38 -6.87 -26.99
CA GLN A 51 15.16 -6.14 -28.24
C GLN A 51 15.16 -7.12 -29.40
N THR A 52 14.11 -7.04 -30.23
CA THR A 52 13.93 -7.89 -31.40
C THR A 52 13.83 -7.03 -32.64
N GLU A 53 14.54 -7.41 -33.69
CA GLU A 53 14.53 -6.71 -34.97
C GLU A 53 14.10 -7.67 -36.09
N TYR A 54 13.25 -7.16 -36.99
CA TYR A 54 12.90 -7.84 -38.23
C TYR A 54 13.26 -6.95 -39.41
N VAL A 55 14.08 -7.45 -40.32
CA VAL A 55 14.59 -6.70 -41.49
C VAL A 55 13.85 -7.15 -42.74
N LEU A 56 13.44 -6.21 -43.59
CA LEU A 56 12.75 -6.53 -44.84
C LEU A 56 13.73 -7.12 -45.87
N GLU A 57 13.49 -8.39 -46.23
CA GLU A 57 14.17 -9.11 -47.29
C GLU A 57 13.18 -9.50 -48.38
N GLY A 58 13.12 -8.70 -49.46
CA GLY A 58 12.10 -8.85 -50.49
C GLY A 58 10.70 -8.47 -49.98
N GLU A 59 9.81 -9.46 -49.86
CA GLU A 59 8.42 -9.28 -49.39
C GLU A 59 8.19 -9.90 -48.01
N VAL A 60 9.25 -10.20 -47.28
CA VAL A 60 9.20 -10.84 -45.96
C VAL A 60 10.11 -10.10 -44.99
N TYR A 61 9.61 -9.80 -43.80
CA TYR A 61 10.39 -9.35 -42.66
C TYR A 61 10.98 -10.56 -41.95
N VAL A 62 12.30 -10.64 -41.90
CA VAL A 62 13.06 -11.76 -41.32
C VAL A 62 13.67 -11.31 -40.00
N GLY A 63 13.40 -12.05 -38.92
CA GLY A 63 13.98 -11.82 -37.60
C GLY A 63 14.49 -13.11 -36.96
N GLU A 64 15.03 -13.02 -35.75
CA GLU A 64 15.68 -14.16 -35.09
C GLU A 64 14.71 -15.34 -34.83
N PHE A 65 13.45 -15.05 -34.51
CA PHE A 65 12.49 -16.06 -34.04
C PHE A 65 11.33 -16.31 -34.99
N ALA A 66 11.10 -15.45 -35.98
CA ALA A 66 9.96 -15.54 -36.88
C ALA A 66 10.22 -14.79 -38.19
N GLU A 67 9.40 -15.11 -39.19
CA GLU A 67 9.30 -14.41 -40.46
C GLU A 67 7.85 -13.97 -40.66
N PHE A 68 7.68 -12.74 -41.17
CA PHE A 68 6.36 -12.18 -41.43
C PHE A 68 6.26 -11.65 -42.85
N PRO A 69 5.20 -11.97 -43.61
CA PRO A 69 5.01 -11.34 -44.90
C PRO A 69 4.82 -9.83 -44.71
N LYS A 70 5.34 -9.03 -45.64
CA LYS A 70 5.18 -7.56 -45.63
C LYS A 70 3.71 -7.13 -45.49
N SER A 71 2.80 -7.87 -46.12
CA SER A 71 1.35 -7.64 -46.02
C SER A 71 0.81 -7.72 -44.60
N TYR A 72 1.45 -8.47 -43.69
CA TYR A 72 1.09 -8.50 -42.28
C TYR A 72 1.47 -7.18 -41.59
N ILE A 73 2.66 -6.66 -41.84
CA ILE A 73 3.12 -5.37 -41.31
C ILE A 73 2.28 -4.22 -41.88
N ASP A 74 1.95 -4.27 -43.17
CA ASP A 74 1.05 -3.29 -43.80
C ASP A 74 -0.34 -3.31 -43.14
N GLY A 75 -0.90 -4.52 -42.93
CA GLY A 75 -2.18 -4.67 -42.23
C GLY A 75 -2.14 -4.20 -40.77
N LEU A 76 -1.02 -4.40 -40.05
CA LEU A 76 -0.83 -3.86 -38.70
C LEU A 76 -0.76 -2.33 -38.73
N ARG A 77 -0.07 -1.72 -39.69
CA ARG A 77 -0.02 -0.26 -39.85
C ARG A 77 -1.42 0.31 -40.07
N ASP A 78 -2.22 -0.30 -40.94
CA ASP A 78 -3.61 0.11 -41.19
C ASP A 78 -4.49 -0.02 -39.94
N LEU A 79 -4.32 -1.12 -39.18
CA LEU A 79 -4.98 -1.29 -37.88
C LEU A 79 -4.62 -0.15 -36.92
N LEU A 80 -3.34 0.19 -36.79
CA LEU A 80 -2.88 1.23 -35.86
C LEU A 80 -3.37 2.61 -36.27
N LEU A 81 -3.29 2.99 -37.55
CA LEU A 81 -3.73 4.30 -38.03
C LEU A 81 -5.25 4.49 -37.87
N SER A 82 -6.01 3.39 -37.88
CA SER A 82 -7.46 3.40 -37.68
C SER A 82 -7.91 3.20 -36.22
N SER A 83 -6.99 2.93 -35.29
CA SER A 83 -7.30 2.51 -33.92
C SER A 83 -7.75 3.62 -32.96
N ARG A 84 -8.25 4.75 -33.46
CA ARG A 84 -8.77 5.86 -32.63
C ARG A 84 -10.11 5.48 -31.99
N GLU A 85 -10.05 4.56 -31.05
CA GLU A 85 -11.17 4.07 -30.28
C GLU A 85 -11.18 4.71 -28.90
N ASP A 86 -12.35 5.18 -28.48
CA ASP A 86 -12.56 5.68 -27.14
C ASP A 86 -12.67 4.55 -26.09
N SER A 87 -12.64 4.93 -24.83
CA SER A 87 -12.75 4.03 -23.68
C SER A 87 -14.19 3.60 -23.35
N SER A 88 -15.21 4.15 -24.00
CA SER A 88 -16.59 4.10 -23.50
C SER A 88 -17.19 2.68 -23.44
N ASP A 89 -16.73 1.77 -24.31
CA ASP A 89 -17.21 0.38 -24.37
C ASP A 89 -16.10 -0.66 -24.09
N VAL A 90 -14.90 -0.23 -23.69
CA VAL A 90 -13.76 -1.16 -23.56
C VAL A 90 -13.99 -2.25 -22.52
N LEU A 91 -14.68 -1.92 -21.42
CA LEU A 91 -15.04 -2.87 -20.36
C LEU A 91 -15.95 -3.98 -20.87
N ALA A 92 -16.98 -3.65 -21.64
CA ALA A 92 -17.89 -4.66 -22.18
C ALA A 92 -17.14 -5.61 -23.13
N ARG A 93 -16.19 -5.07 -23.91
CA ARG A 93 -15.36 -5.84 -24.85
C ARG A 93 -14.38 -6.81 -24.17
N VAL A 94 -13.89 -6.49 -22.97
CA VAL A 94 -13.15 -7.45 -22.11
C VAL A 94 -14.09 -8.36 -21.29
N GLY A 95 -15.41 -8.24 -21.47
CA GLY A 95 -16.41 -9.08 -20.80
C GLY A 95 -16.86 -8.59 -19.42
N VAL A 96 -16.50 -7.36 -19.04
CA VAL A 96 -16.98 -6.68 -17.82
C VAL A 96 -18.32 -6.00 -18.14
N THR A 97 -19.40 -6.78 -18.12
CA THR A 97 -20.79 -6.30 -18.27
C THR A 97 -21.51 -6.31 -16.91
N THR A 98 -22.62 -5.57 -16.81
CA THR A 98 -23.48 -5.58 -15.62
C THR A 98 -23.90 -6.99 -15.21
N GLU A 99 -24.35 -7.82 -16.17
CA GLU A 99 -24.78 -9.20 -15.92
C GLU A 99 -23.63 -10.11 -15.52
N LYS A 100 -22.41 -9.85 -16.01
CA LYS A 100 -21.22 -10.59 -15.57
C LYS A 100 -20.84 -10.17 -14.16
N ILE A 101 -20.81 -8.87 -13.84
CA ILE A 101 -20.53 -8.35 -12.49
C ILE A 101 -21.48 -8.98 -11.48
N GLU A 102 -22.79 -8.95 -11.72
CA GLU A 102 -23.79 -9.54 -10.82
C GLU A 102 -23.54 -11.03 -10.58
N ARG A 103 -23.19 -11.80 -11.62
CA ARG A 103 -22.83 -13.21 -11.49
C ARG A 103 -21.51 -13.45 -10.73
N GLN A 104 -20.62 -12.46 -10.68
CA GLN A 104 -19.29 -12.56 -10.09
C GLN A 104 -19.17 -11.93 -8.70
N ARG A 105 -20.19 -11.23 -8.18
CA ARG A 105 -20.16 -10.57 -6.85
C ARG A 105 -19.63 -11.47 -5.73
N VAL A 106 -20.07 -12.72 -5.68
CA VAL A 106 -19.61 -13.69 -4.67
C VAL A 106 -18.13 -14.05 -4.84
N ASN A 107 -17.63 -14.12 -6.08
CA ASN A 107 -16.21 -14.38 -6.35
C ASN A 107 -15.35 -13.15 -6.01
N ILE A 108 -15.82 -11.95 -6.35
CA ILE A 108 -15.18 -10.68 -5.97
C ILE A 108 -15.07 -10.59 -4.45
N TYR A 109 -16.17 -10.85 -3.73
CA TYR A 109 -16.17 -10.89 -2.27
C TYR A 109 -15.19 -11.93 -1.73
N ARG A 110 -15.16 -13.14 -2.30
CA ARG A 110 -14.21 -14.19 -1.91
C ARG A 110 -12.74 -13.79 -2.19
N ALA A 111 -12.47 -13.12 -3.29
CA ALA A 111 -11.14 -12.65 -3.65
C ALA A 111 -10.69 -11.52 -2.73
N ALA A 112 -11.58 -10.56 -2.44
CA ALA A 112 -11.35 -9.50 -1.44
C ALA A 112 -11.03 -10.10 -0.06
N ARG A 113 -11.72 -11.18 0.32
CA ARG A 113 -11.43 -11.97 1.53
C ARG A 113 -10.06 -12.63 1.54
N GLY A 114 -9.45 -12.88 0.38
CA GLY A 114 -8.10 -13.46 0.31
C GLY A 114 -7.04 -12.60 1.01
N TRP A 115 -7.31 -11.30 1.16
CA TRP A 115 -6.47 -10.38 1.93
C TRP A 115 -6.88 -10.26 3.41
N THR A 116 -8.13 -10.61 3.72
CA THR A 116 -8.73 -10.51 5.04
C THR A 116 -9.60 -11.74 5.28
N GLU A 117 -8.98 -12.85 5.71
CA GLU A 117 -9.68 -14.13 5.97
C GLU A 117 -10.83 -13.99 6.99
N GLU A 118 -10.83 -12.86 7.70
CA GLU A 118 -11.75 -12.36 8.73
C GLU A 118 -13.19 -12.26 8.31
N LEU A 119 -13.48 -11.89 7.05
CA LEU A 119 -14.87 -11.65 6.68
C LEU A 119 -15.67 -12.96 6.71
N PRO A 120 -17.00 -12.93 6.86
CA PRO A 120 -17.82 -14.14 6.82
C PRO A 120 -17.64 -14.95 5.53
N LYS A 121 -17.68 -16.29 5.62
CA LYS A 121 -17.52 -17.19 4.44
C LYS A 121 -18.60 -16.97 3.38
N GLN A 122 -19.83 -16.71 3.83
CA GLN A 122 -20.94 -16.33 2.97
C GLN A 122 -21.02 -14.81 2.92
N MET A 123 -21.34 -14.25 1.77
CA MET A 123 -21.46 -12.80 1.59
C MET A 123 -22.66 -12.29 2.40
N PRO A 124 -22.44 -11.46 3.43
CA PRO A 124 -23.52 -10.90 4.22
C PRO A 124 -24.17 -9.73 3.48
N SER A 125 -25.43 -9.40 3.83
CA SER A 125 -26.17 -8.30 3.18
C SER A 125 -25.52 -6.93 3.34
N TRP A 126 -24.80 -6.68 4.46
CA TRP A 126 -24.08 -5.44 4.68
C TRP A 126 -22.90 -5.24 3.72
N ALA A 127 -22.40 -6.31 3.09
CA ALA A 127 -21.30 -6.23 2.12
C ALA A 127 -21.79 -5.79 0.72
N GLU A 128 -23.08 -5.91 0.44
CA GLU A 128 -23.65 -5.62 -0.89
C GLU A 128 -23.39 -4.19 -1.38
N PRO A 129 -23.46 -3.14 -0.55
CA PRO A 129 -23.16 -1.77 -1.00
C PRO A 129 -21.72 -1.55 -1.46
N PHE A 130 -20.77 -2.38 -1.00
CA PHE A 130 -19.36 -2.28 -1.40
C PHE A 130 -19.05 -2.97 -2.74
N LEU A 131 -20.05 -3.68 -3.26
CA LEU A 131 -20.03 -4.38 -4.54
C LEU A 131 -20.99 -3.72 -5.53
N ASP A 132 -21.13 -2.39 -5.42
CA ASP A 132 -21.88 -1.61 -6.38
C ASP A 132 -21.30 -1.80 -7.80
N ILE A 133 -22.19 -1.90 -8.78
CA ILE A 133 -21.80 -2.18 -10.16
C ILE A 133 -20.88 -1.08 -10.70
N GLU A 134 -21.16 0.18 -10.39
CA GLU A 134 -20.38 1.30 -10.91
C GLU A 134 -19.00 1.37 -10.25
N ASP A 135 -18.91 1.12 -8.94
CA ASP A 135 -17.63 0.97 -8.23
C ASP A 135 -16.78 -0.15 -8.86
N ILE A 136 -17.38 -1.33 -9.13
CA ILE A 136 -16.68 -2.46 -9.75
C ILE A 136 -16.23 -2.11 -11.18
N ARG A 137 -17.04 -1.39 -11.96
CA ARG A 137 -16.66 -0.92 -13.30
C ARG A 137 -15.49 0.06 -13.23
N GLN A 138 -15.49 0.98 -12.27
CA GLN A 138 -14.39 1.92 -12.09
C GLN A 138 -13.09 1.21 -11.68
N ILE A 139 -13.15 0.23 -10.78
CA ILE A 139 -12.00 -0.61 -10.41
C ILE A 139 -11.50 -1.40 -11.62
N ALA A 140 -12.39 -2.03 -12.38
CA ALA A 140 -12.02 -2.76 -13.60
C ALA A 140 -11.39 -1.83 -14.65
N PHE A 141 -11.92 -0.61 -14.81
CA PHE A 141 -11.34 0.36 -15.72
C PHE A 141 -9.95 0.81 -15.25
N HIS A 142 -9.77 1.02 -13.94
CA HIS A 142 -8.48 1.35 -13.38
C HIS A 142 -7.46 0.21 -13.55
N GLU A 143 -7.85 -1.04 -13.35
CA GLU A 143 -7.00 -2.20 -13.63
C GLU A 143 -6.67 -2.36 -15.12
N LEU A 144 -7.56 -1.91 -16.01
CA LEU A 144 -7.34 -1.96 -17.45
C LEU A 144 -6.49 -0.81 -17.98
N ALA A 145 -6.71 0.39 -17.45
CA ALA A 145 -6.28 1.66 -18.06
C ALA A 145 -5.44 2.56 -17.14
N GLY A 146 -5.32 2.22 -15.86
CA GLY A 146 -4.62 3.02 -14.85
C GLY A 146 -3.34 2.33 -14.37
N PRO A 147 -2.37 3.09 -13.85
CA PRO A 147 -1.26 2.49 -13.11
C PRO A 147 -1.82 1.83 -11.85
N THR A 148 -1.49 0.56 -11.57
CA THR A 148 -1.82 -0.03 -10.27
C THR A 148 -0.82 0.51 -9.25
N PRO A 149 -1.26 1.28 -8.25
CA PRO A 149 -0.34 1.99 -7.36
C PRO A 149 0.54 1.07 -6.49
N ASP A 150 0.21 -0.21 -6.42
CA ASP A 150 0.81 -1.18 -5.51
C ASP A 150 1.71 -2.21 -6.21
N SER A 151 1.86 -2.14 -7.54
CA SER A 151 2.81 -2.98 -8.24
C SER A 151 4.24 -2.51 -8.00
N THR A 152 5.14 -3.47 -7.79
CA THR A 152 6.58 -3.21 -7.75
C THR A 152 7.28 -3.50 -9.07
N THR A 153 6.52 -3.84 -10.11
CA THR A 153 7.00 -4.18 -11.45
C THR A 153 6.33 -3.29 -12.48
N VAL A 154 7.13 -2.59 -13.28
CA VAL A 154 6.70 -1.83 -14.46
C VAL A 154 7.07 -2.60 -15.71
N VAL A 155 6.10 -2.82 -16.57
CA VAL A 155 6.21 -3.41 -17.91
C VAL A 155 6.19 -2.28 -18.93
N SER A 156 7.13 -2.29 -19.87
CA SER A 156 7.14 -1.35 -20.99
C SER A 156 7.43 -2.07 -22.30
N ILE A 157 6.59 -1.82 -23.31
CA ILE A 157 6.78 -2.33 -24.67
C ILE A 157 6.77 -1.13 -25.60
N ASN A 158 7.83 -1.00 -26.41
CA ASN A 158 7.98 0.04 -27.41
C ASN A 158 8.23 -0.61 -28.77
N ILE A 159 7.53 -0.15 -29.81
CA ILE A 159 7.59 -0.73 -31.14
C ILE A 159 7.72 0.37 -32.18
N HIS A 160 8.65 0.16 -33.10
CA HIS A 160 8.81 0.98 -34.29
C HIS A 160 8.44 0.16 -35.52
N LEU A 161 7.45 0.65 -36.29
CA LEU A 161 7.08 0.10 -37.59
C LEU A 161 7.56 1.04 -38.72
N PRO A 162 8.32 0.51 -39.69
CA PRO A 162 8.82 1.32 -40.79
C PRO A 162 7.67 1.68 -41.76
N GLY A 163 7.88 2.72 -42.56
CA GLY A 163 6.95 3.21 -43.58
C GLY A 163 6.99 4.74 -43.69
N ASP A 164 6.11 5.31 -44.51
CA ASP A 164 6.00 6.76 -44.68
C ASP A 164 4.55 7.23 -44.42
N PRO A 165 4.27 7.87 -43.27
CA PRO A 165 5.18 8.08 -42.15
C PRO A 165 5.46 6.78 -41.35
N PRO A 166 6.57 6.71 -40.60
CA PRO A 166 6.81 5.63 -39.63
C PRO A 166 5.79 5.71 -38.49
N ILE A 167 5.57 4.58 -37.82
CA ILE A 167 4.68 4.50 -36.65
C ILE A 167 5.50 4.05 -35.45
N ASP A 168 5.52 4.87 -34.40
CA ASP A 168 6.03 4.48 -33.09
C ASP A 168 4.84 4.19 -32.17
N MET A 169 4.95 3.15 -31.35
CA MET A 169 3.93 2.86 -30.35
C MET A 169 4.53 2.37 -29.05
N SER A 170 3.85 2.68 -27.95
CA SER A 170 4.32 2.32 -26.62
C SER A 170 3.17 2.03 -25.67
N SER A 171 3.39 1.07 -24.78
CA SER A 171 2.61 0.89 -23.55
C SER A 171 3.56 0.78 -22.36
N SER A 172 3.18 1.37 -21.24
CA SER A 172 3.91 1.30 -19.97
C SER A 172 2.92 1.17 -18.83
N ALA A 173 2.87 -0.01 -18.19
CA ALA A 173 1.87 -0.37 -17.20
C ALA A 173 2.38 -1.55 -16.33
N ASP A 174 1.54 -2.13 -15.48
CA ASP A 174 1.94 -3.28 -14.65
C ASP A 174 1.75 -4.62 -15.37
N ARG A 175 0.98 -4.62 -16.46
CA ARG A 175 0.73 -5.75 -17.34
C ARG A 175 0.88 -5.33 -18.80
N ALA A 176 1.33 -6.25 -19.64
CA ALA A 176 1.60 -5.98 -21.05
C ALA A 176 0.34 -5.68 -21.89
N TRP A 177 -0.80 -6.26 -21.50
CA TRP A 177 -2.09 -6.08 -22.19
C TRP A 177 -2.82 -4.78 -21.82
N MET A 178 -2.33 -4.03 -20.83
CA MET A 178 -3.01 -2.82 -20.35
C MET A 178 -3.07 -1.71 -21.40
N LEU A 179 -4.09 -0.89 -21.24
CA LEU A 179 -4.44 0.24 -22.09
C LEU A 179 -4.16 1.55 -21.34
N PRO A 180 -4.27 2.71 -22.01
CA PRO A 180 -4.21 2.87 -23.45
C PRO A 180 -2.81 2.57 -24.00
N TRP A 181 -2.74 2.21 -25.29
CA TRP A 181 -1.48 2.29 -26.03
C TRP A 181 -1.34 3.68 -26.64
N THR A 182 -0.14 4.25 -26.57
CA THR A 182 0.17 5.49 -27.28
C THR A 182 0.71 5.17 -28.65
N ILE A 183 0.17 5.80 -29.69
CA ILE A 183 0.61 5.65 -31.08
C ILE A 183 1.01 7.03 -31.60
N THR A 184 2.18 7.11 -32.22
CA THR A 184 2.71 8.32 -32.89
C THR A 184 2.98 8.03 -34.36
N SER A 185 2.49 8.87 -35.25
CA SER A 185 2.69 8.75 -36.70
C SER A 185 2.59 10.12 -37.37
N GLY A 186 3.54 10.46 -38.23
CA GLY A 186 3.51 11.70 -39.00
C GLY A 186 3.49 12.99 -38.16
N GLY A 187 3.98 12.93 -36.92
CA GLY A 187 3.93 14.04 -35.96
C GLY A 187 2.64 14.16 -35.16
N GLU A 188 1.66 13.29 -35.38
CA GLU A 188 0.46 13.16 -34.55
C GLU A 188 0.63 12.05 -33.52
N SER A 189 0.08 12.23 -32.32
CA SER A 189 0.04 11.21 -31.26
C SER A 189 -1.38 11.05 -30.74
N TRP A 190 -1.82 9.83 -30.50
CA TRP A 190 -3.10 9.52 -29.88
C TRP A 190 -3.02 8.28 -28.99
N GLU A 191 -3.99 8.13 -28.11
CA GLU A 191 -4.20 6.94 -27.29
C GLU A 191 -5.24 6.04 -27.95
N THR A 192 -5.03 4.72 -27.87
CA THR A 192 -6.00 3.71 -28.29
C THR A 192 -6.37 2.78 -27.16
N TYR A 193 -7.66 2.50 -27.06
CA TYR A 193 -8.24 1.50 -26.16
C TYR A 193 -8.62 0.21 -26.92
N SER A 194 -8.09 -0.01 -28.13
CA SER A 194 -8.41 -1.19 -28.91
C SER A 194 -7.68 -2.42 -28.41
N LEU A 195 -8.45 -3.45 -28.01
CA LEU A 195 -7.91 -4.74 -27.56
C LEU A 195 -7.29 -5.56 -28.70
N THR A 196 -7.52 -5.17 -29.95
CA THR A 196 -6.94 -5.83 -31.12
C THR A 196 -5.46 -5.50 -31.29
N VAL A 197 -5.05 -4.31 -30.85
CA VAL A 197 -3.68 -3.80 -30.94
C VAL A 197 -2.69 -4.66 -30.15
N PRO A 198 -2.81 -4.87 -28.83
CA PRO A 198 -1.88 -5.72 -28.08
C PRO A 198 -1.86 -7.17 -28.57
N LYS A 199 -2.99 -7.69 -29.06
CA LYS A 199 -3.08 -9.04 -29.65
C LYS A 199 -2.30 -9.16 -30.96
N ALA A 200 -2.42 -8.17 -31.84
CA ALA A 200 -1.68 -8.16 -33.10
C ALA A 200 -0.18 -8.03 -32.83
N ILE A 201 0.21 -7.19 -31.88
CA ILE A 201 1.61 -7.04 -31.44
C ILE A 201 2.18 -8.33 -30.86
N GLY A 202 1.38 -9.10 -30.11
CA GLY A 202 1.82 -10.37 -29.51
C GLY A 202 2.37 -11.39 -30.52
N VAL A 203 1.98 -11.29 -31.79
CA VAL A 203 2.52 -12.13 -32.88
C VAL A 203 3.96 -11.73 -33.22
N LEU A 204 4.31 -10.45 -33.08
CA LEU A 204 5.64 -9.93 -33.38
C LEU A 204 6.61 -10.00 -32.18
N ALA A 205 6.10 -10.13 -30.95
CA ALA A 205 6.92 -10.17 -29.76
C ALA A 205 7.83 -11.40 -29.73
N ASP A 206 9.05 -11.26 -29.19
CA ASP A 206 9.91 -12.42 -28.91
C ASP A 206 9.20 -13.36 -27.94
N PRO A 207 8.98 -14.64 -28.28
CA PRO A 207 8.37 -15.62 -27.37
C PRO A 207 9.12 -15.80 -26.03
N LYS A 208 10.39 -15.41 -25.97
CA LYS A 208 11.24 -15.40 -24.77
C LYS A 208 11.31 -14.03 -24.10
N GLY A 209 10.69 -13.00 -24.69
CA GLY A 209 10.55 -11.69 -24.09
C GLY A 209 9.80 -11.77 -22.75
N PRO A 210 10.13 -10.92 -21.77
CA PRO A 210 9.54 -10.98 -20.43
C PRO A 210 8.02 -10.83 -20.43
N ASN A 211 7.43 -10.19 -21.44
CA ASN A 211 6.01 -9.84 -21.43
C ASN A 211 5.18 -10.47 -22.55
N ALA A 212 5.81 -11.19 -23.50
CA ALA A 212 5.12 -11.79 -24.63
C ALA A 212 3.93 -12.70 -24.25
N PRO A 213 4.01 -13.56 -23.21
CA PRO A 213 2.87 -14.39 -22.79
C PRO A 213 1.68 -13.59 -22.23
N SER A 214 1.92 -12.34 -21.84
CA SER A 214 0.95 -11.46 -21.18
C SER A 214 0.43 -10.35 -22.09
N LEU A 215 0.76 -10.33 -23.38
CA LEU A 215 0.20 -9.38 -24.34
C LEU A 215 -1.27 -9.68 -24.67
N ASP A 216 -1.68 -10.95 -24.61
CA ASP A 216 -3.09 -11.32 -24.70
C ASP A 216 -3.72 -11.41 -23.30
N GLY A 217 -4.42 -10.34 -22.90
CA GLY A 217 -5.15 -10.28 -21.64
C GLY A 217 -6.46 -11.07 -21.62
N THR A 218 -6.88 -11.73 -22.72
CA THR A 218 -8.20 -12.35 -22.83
C THR A 218 -8.48 -13.35 -21.71
N ARG A 219 -7.51 -14.23 -21.40
CA ARG A 219 -7.64 -15.22 -20.32
C ARG A 219 -7.76 -14.54 -18.95
N TYR A 220 -6.96 -13.51 -18.71
CA TYR A 220 -7.00 -12.77 -17.45
C TYR A 220 -8.40 -12.20 -17.21
N TRP A 221 -8.93 -11.44 -18.15
CA TRP A 221 -10.24 -10.80 -18.02
C TRP A 221 -11.42 -11.80 -17.97
N ALA A 222 -11.32 -12.92 -18.68
CA ALA A 222 -12.37 -13.94 -18.69
C ALA A 222 -12.48 -14.68 -17.34
N ASP A 223 -11.34 -15.06 -16.76
CA ASP A 223 -11.28 -16.06 -15.70
C ASP A 223 -10.56 -15.58 -14.42
N GLU A 224 -9.44 -14.88 -14.54
CA GLU A 224 -8.53 -14.60 -13.43
C GLU A 224 -8.90 -13.31 -12.69
N PHE A 225 -9.28 -12.25 -13.42
CA PHE A 225 -9.65 -10.94 -12.89
C PHE A 225 -10.64 -11.04 -11.73
N TRP A 226 -11.70 -11.83 -11.88
CA TRP A 226 -12.76 -11.99 -10.87
C TRP A 226 -12.31 -12.67 -9.57
N ASN A 227 -11.16 -13.35 -9.60
CA ASN A 227 -10.58 -14.04 -8.45
C ASN A 227 -9.24 -13.41 -8.01
N ASP A 228 -8.84 -12.29 -8.61
CA ASP A 228 -7.59 -11.61 -8.32
C ASP A 228 -7.66 -10.96 -6.94
N SER A 229 -7.10 -11.65 -5.94
CA SER A 229 -7.14 -11.19 -4.57
C SER A 229 -6.37 -9.89 -4.37
N PHE A 230 -5.38 -9.58 -5.21
CA PHE A 230 -4.63 -8.33 -5.14
C PHE A 230 -5.51 -7.15 -5.52
N VAL A 231 -6.20 -7.23 -6.66
CA VAL A 231 -7.12 -6.19 -7.13
C VAL A 231 -8.26 -5.99 -6.14
N TRP A 232 -8.97 -7.06 -5.77
CA TRP A 232 -10.14 -6.94 -4.92
C TRP A 232 -9.82 -6.70 -3.44
N GLY A 233 -8.70 -7.23 -2.96
CA GLY A 233 -8.25 -7.06 -1.58
C GLY A 233 -7.83 -5.62 -1.27
N SER A 234 -7.03 -5.02 -2.15
CA SER A 234 -6.55 -3.64 -2.01
C SER A 234 -7.66 -2.60 -2.17
N THR A 235 -8.62 -2.82 -3.07
CA THR A 235 -9.69 -1.86 -3.39
C THR A 235 -10.95 -2.04 -2.55
N ILE A 236 -11.41 -3.28 -2.36
CA ILE A 236 -12.67 -3.61 -1.67
C ILE A 236 -12.41 -4.22 -0.29
N GLY A 237 -11.43 -5.11 -0.17
CA GLY A 237 -11.14 -5.87 1.05
C GLY A 237 -10.93 -4.98 2.28
N GLY A 238 -10.12 -3.93 2.16
CA GLY A 238 -9.91 -2.96 3.23
C GLY A 238 -11.19 -2.24 3.68
N ARG A 239 -12.09 -1.89 2.74
CA ARG A 239 -13.37 -1.24 3.05
C ARG A 239 -14.32 -2.22 3.76
N LEU A 240 -14.42 -3.45 3.27
CA LEU A 240 -15.20 -4.51 3.90
C LEU A 240 -14.70 -4.83 5.31
N ASN A 241 -13.38 -4.89 5.51
CA ASN A 241 -12.79 -5.14 6.82
C ASN A 241 -13.14 -4.04 7.83
N LYS A 242 -13.05 -2.77 7.43
CA LYS A 242 -13.45 -1.63 8.27
C LYS A 242 -14.91 -1.70 8.67
N GLU A 243 -15.79 -1.99 7.72
CA GLU A 243 -17.22 -2.14 7.98
C GLU A 243 -17.52 -3.30 8.94
N TYR A 244 -16.94 -4.47 8.67
CA TYR A 244 -17.08 -5.64 9.53
C TYR A 244 -16.56 -5.37 10.94
N SER A 245 -15.37 -4.77 11.05
CA SER A 245 -14.73 -4.41 12.32
C SER A 245 -15.56 -3.41 13.11
N ARG A 246 -16.21 -2.44 12.43
CA ARG A 246 -17.16 -1.52 13.05
C ARG A 246 -18.37 -2.26 13.61
N GLY A 247 -18.98 -3.16 12.85
CA GLY A 247 -20.11 -3.96 13.33
C GLY A 247 -19.76 -4.82 14.55
N VAL A 248 -18.59 -5.46 14.55
CA VAL A 248 -18.09 -6.22 15.72
C VAL A 248 -17.87 -5.29 16.91
N SER A 249 -17.24 -4.14 16.69
CA SER A 249 -16.99 -3.12 17.71
C SER A 249 -18.28 -2.61 18.38
N GLU A 250 -19.31 -2.33 17.59
CA GLU A 250 -20.64 -1.88 18.05
C GLU A 250 -21.35 -2.93 18.90
N SER A 251 -21.04 -4.22 18.68
CA SER A 251 -21.63 -5.34 19.42
C SER A 251 -20.97 -5.63 20.76
N LEU A 252 -19.82 -5.04 21.07
CA LEU A 252 -19.12 -5.25 22.34
C LEU A 252 -19.80 -4.48 23.48
N ASP A 253 -19.87 -5.12 24.65
CA ASP A 253 -20.42 -4.51 25.86
C ASP A 253 -19.69 -3.22 26.22
N GLY A 254 -20.45 -2.18 26.59
CA GLY A 254 -19.92 -0.85 26.94
C GLY A 254 -19.68 0.10 25.76
N TYR A 255 -20.01 -0.29 24.53
CA TYR A 255 -19.81 0.55 23.33
C TYR A 255 -20.43 1.95 23.47
N GLU A 256 -21.70 2.04 23.89
CA GLU A 256 -22.40 3.33 24.07
C GLU A 256 -21.70 4.26 25.06
N GLU A 257 -21.14 3.72 26.15
CA GLU A 257 -20.36 4.50 27.10
C GLU A 257 -19.04 4.94 26.47
N ALA A 258 -18.36 4.05 25.75
CA ALA A 258 -17.10 4.34 25.09
C ALA A 258 -17.24 5.46 24.06
N ILE A 259 -18.23 5.40 23.16
CA ILE A 259 -18.42 6.43 22.12
C ILE A 259 -18.86 7.79 22.68
N SER A 260 -19.37 7.84 23.92
CA SER A 260 -19.64 9.12 24.59
C SER A 260 -18.35 9.83 25.03
N LYS A 261 -17.27 9.07 25.26
CA LYS A 261 -15.96 9.54 25.76
C LYS A 261 -14.88 9.55 24.68
N LEU A 262 -15.08 8.81 23.60
CA LEU A 262 -14.06 8.50 22.60
C LEU A 262 -14.64 8.58 21.18
N ILE A 263 -13.76 8.90 20.24
CA ILE A 263 -14.00 8.86 18.81
C ILE A 263 -13.17 7.71 18.25
N ILE A 264 -13.83 6.78 17.56
CA ILE A 264 -13.16 5.69 16.84
C ILE A 264 -12.68 6.25 15.49
N GLU A 265 -11.39 6.54 15.38
CA GLU A 265 -10.78 7.01 14.14
C GLU A 265 -10.54 5.86 13.15
N CYS A 266 -10.28 4.66 13.67
CA CYS A 266 -10.09 3.46 12.87
C CYS A 266 -10.47 2.20 13.69
N ALA A 267 -11.10 1.23 13.02
CA ALA A 267 -11.36 -0.11 13.55
C ALA A 267 -11.06 -1.13 12.43
N GLU A 268 -10.14 -2.06 12.67
CA GLU A 268 -9.72 -3.06 11.69
C GLU A 268 -9.34 -4.38 12.37
N ILE A 269 -9.76 -5.51 11.82
CA ILE A 269 -9.27 -6.83 12.25
C ILE A 269 -8.09 -7.22 11.39
N GLY A 270 -7.03 -7.73 12.02
CA GLY A 270 -5.89 -8.28 11.28
C GLY A 270 -4.73 -8.70 12.16
N ASN A 271 -3.64 -9.07 11.49
CA ASN A 271 -2.37 -9.39 12.12
C ASN A 271 -1.51 -8.13 12.19
N ILE A 272 -1.31 -7.57 13.39
CA ILE A 272 -0.41 -6.43 13.58
C ILE A 272 0.85 -6.93 14.28
N SER A 273 1.89 -7.23 13.49
CA SER A 273 3.17 -7.72 14.01
C SER A 273 3.72 -6.82 15.13
N PRO A 274 4.08 -7.36 16.32
CA PRO A 274 4.16 -8.77 16.72
C PRO A 274 2.95 -9.30 17.51
N ALA A 275 1.87 -8.52 17.66
CA ALA A 275 0.71 -8.93 18.43
C ALA A 275 -0.05 -10.10 17.76
N PRO A 276 -0.74 -10.94 18.55
CA PRO A 276 -1.68 -11.90 18.00
C PRO A 276 -2.74 -11.18 17.17
N ARG A 277 -3.40 -11.92 16.27
CA ARG A 277 -4.57 -11.45 15.52
C ARG A 277 -5.54 -10.74 16.46
N SER A 278 -5.91 -9.51 16.13
CA SER A 278 -6.65 -8.63 17.02
C SER A 278 -7.67 -7.79 16.25
N LEU A 279 -8.75 -7.40 16.92
CA LEU A 279 -9.52 -6.22 16.56
C LEU A 279 -8.75 -4.99 17.05
N PHE A 280 -8.26 -4.19 16.11
CA PHE A 280 -7.44 -3.03 16.36
C PHE A 280 -8.26 -1.75 16.29
N PHE A 281 -8.01 -0.86 17.24
CA PHE A 281 -8.62 0.46 17.29
C PHE A 281 -7.58 1.57 17.35
N HIS A 282 -7.83 2.63 16.57
CA HIS A 282 -7.26 3.95 16.83
C HIS A 282 -8.35 4.84 17.42
N LEU A 283 -8.11 5.30 18.63
CA LEU A 283 -9.10 6.02 19.44
C LEU A 283 -8.57 7.41 19.77
N LYS A 284 -9.49 8.37 19.84
CA LYS A 284 -9.23 9.74 20.29
C LYS A 284 -10.24 10.14 21.34
N ALA A 285 -9.81 10.83 22.39
CA ALA A 285 -10.73 11.34 23.40
C ALA A 285 -11.63 12.44 22.81
N SER A 286 -12.92 12.42 23.17
CA SER A 286 -13.89 13.45 22.78
C SER A 286 -13.70 14.76 23.55
N HIS A 287 -13.06 14.68 24.72
CA HIS A 287 -12.77 15.81 25.60
C HIS A 287 -11.26 15.93 25.85
N GLN A 288 -10.84 17.08 26.37
CA GLN A 288 -9.43 17.30 26.72
C GLN A 288 -9.08 16.46 27.96
N THR A 289 -8.15 15.51 27.79
CA THR A 289 -7.57 14.66 28.84
C THR A 289 -6.05 14.61 28.62
N ILE A 290 -5.28 14.25 29.65
CA ILE A 290 -3.84 14.06 29.52
C ILE A 290 -3.50 12.97 28.49
N VAL A 291 -4.25 11.85 28.46
CA VAL A 291 -4.15 10.78 27.44
C VAL A 291 -5.29 10.97 26.43
N ASP A 292 -4.98 11.58 25.30
CA ASP A 292 -5.95 12.03 24.30
C ASP A 292 -6.10 11.10 23.09
N SER A 293 -5.24 10.10 22.97
CA SER A 293 -5.41 9.02 22.00
C SER A 293 -5.04 7.67 22.58
N ALA A 294 -5.50 6.60 21.95
CA ALA A 294 -5.12 5.24 22.31
C ALA A 294 -5.04 4.35 21.07
N TRP A 295 -4.11 3.41 21.13
CA TRP A 295 -4.08 2.25 20.24
C TRP A 295 -4.47 1.06 21.09
N TRP A 296 -5.57 0.41 20.74
CA TRP A 296 -6.06 -0.77 21.44
C TRP A 296 -6.06 -1.97 20.51
N TRP A 297 -5.30 -3.00 20.88
CA TRP A 297 -5.32 -4.30 20.24
C TRP A 297 -6.14 -5.24 21.12
N ASN A 298 -7.34 -5.59 20.73
CA ASN A 298 -8.17 -6.58 21.41
C ASN A 298 -7.92 -7.96 20.76
N PRO A 299 -7.14 -8.86 21.38
CA PRO A 299 -6.83 -10.15 20.78
C PRO A 299 -8.09 -10.93 20.43
N LEU A 300 -8.01 -11.71 19.36
CA LEU A 300 -9.08 -12.63 18.98
C LEU A 300 -8.75 -14.05 19.45
N GLU A 301 -9.71 -14.68 20.14
CA GLU A 301 -9.68 -16.10 20.49
C GLU A 301 -10.84 -16.80 19.77
N ASN A 302 -10.53 -17.81 18.95
CA ASN A 302 -11.51 -18.49 18.09
C ASN A 302 -12.31 -17.55 17.16
N GLY A 303 -11.75 -16.39 16.80
CA GLY A 303 -12.37 -15.40 15.93
C GLY A 303 -13.16 -14.32 16.66
N GLU A 304 -13.29 -14.40 17.99
CA GLU A 304 -14.04 -13.45 18.80
C GLU A 304 -13.10 -12.57 19.65
N PRO A 305 -13.40 -11.27 19.85
CA PRO A 305 -12.61 -10.42 20.73
C PRO A 305 -12.61 -10.92 22.17
N THR A 306 -11.44 -10.90 22.82
CA THR A 306 -11.25 -11.40 24.20
C THR A 306 -11.66 -10.41 25.29
N CYS A 307 -11.83 -9.14 24.95
CA CYS A 307 -12.15 -8.05 25.87
C CYS A 307 -13.35 -7.24 25.35
N ASP A 308 -13.96 -6.44 26.22
CA ASP A 308 -15.04 -5.50 25.87
C ASP A 308 -14.61 -4.03 26.03
N TRP A 309 -15.56 -3.09 25.87
CA TRP A 309 -15.24 -1.66 26.03
C TRP A 309 -15.08 -1.25 27.49
N TYR A 310 -15.69 -1.94 28.45
CA TYR A 310 -15.48 -1.64 29.87
C TYR A 310 -14.05 -1.98 30.30
N ASP A 311 -13.51 -3.10 29.82
CA ASP A 311 -12.11 -3.47 29.98
C ASP A 311 -11.18 -2.37 29.46
N PHE A 312 -11.45 -1.88 28.26
CA PHE A 312 -10.67 -0.80 27.65
C PHE A 312 -10.79 0.52 28.43
N LEU A 313 -12.01 0.91 28.81
CA LEU A 313 -12.26 2.16 29.54
C LEU A 313 -11.57 2.15 30.92
N ALA A 314 -11.61 1.04 31.64
CA ALA A 314 -10.89 0.87 32.89
C ALA A 314 -9.37 1.02 32.70
N MET A 315 -8.83 0.47 31.61
CA MET A 315 -7.42 0.63 31.27
C MET A 315 -7.07 2.07 30.88
N HIS A 316 -7.92 2.73 30.08
CA HIS A 316 -7.73 4.13 29.68
C HIS A 316 -7.74 5.08 30.89
N GLU A 317 -8.62 4.83 31.86
CA GLU A 317 -8.64 5.55 33.14
C GLU A 317 -7.35 5.29 33.94
N ALA A 318 -6.88 4.04 34.02
CA ALA A 318 -5.63 3.71 34.69
C ALA A 318 -4.43 4.42 34.06
N PHE A 319 -4.36 4.49 32.73
CA PHE A 319 -3.38 5.28 31.99
C PHE A 319 -3.44 6.77 32.34
N THR A 320 -4.65 7.33 32.36
CA THR A 320 -4.89 8.74 32.69
C THR A 320 -4.39 9.05 34.09
N ASN A 321 -4.78 8.23 35.08
CA ASN A 321 -4.37 8.38 36.48
C ASN A 321 -2.85 8.23 36.67
N ALA A 322 -2.19 7.37 35.89
CA ALA A 322 -0.74 7.21 35.92
C ALA A 322 -0.01 8.40 35.28
N ALA A 323 -0.57 8.98 34.21
CA ALA A 323 0.02 10.07 33.45
C ALA A 323 -0.18 11.45 34.11
N GLU A 324 -1.33 11.69 34.73
CA GLU A 324 -1.72 12.99 35.29
C GLU A 324 -0.69 13.61 36.26
N PRO A 325 0.00 12.85 37.14
CA PRO A 325 1.03 13.41 38.01
C PRO A 325 2.28 13.93 37.30
N HIS A 326 2.48 13.62 36.01
CA HIS A 326 3.63 14.05 35.22
C HIS A 326 3.29 15.33 34.44
N GLY A 327 3.39 16.49 35.09
CA GLY A 327 2.99 17.78 34.50
C GLY A 327 3.64 18.10 33.15
N TRP A 328 4.86 17.61 32.91
CA TRP A 328 5.56 17.78 31.64
C TRP A 328 4.87 17.07 30.46
N LEU A 329 4.00 16.08 30.67
CA LEU A 329 3.18 15.48 29.61
C LEU A 329 2.11 16.46 29.10
N GLN A 330 1.56 17.29 30.00
CA GLN A 330 0.64 18.34 29.62
C GLN A 330 1.40 19.48 28.91
N ASP A 331 2.57 19.87 29.46
CA ASP A 331 3.46 20.84 28.80
C ASP A 331 3.86 20.39 27.39
N TRP A 332 4.10 19.09 27.19
CA TRP A 332 4.37 18.51 25.87
C TRP A 332 3.23 18.80 24.90
N LYS A 333 1.99 18.54 25.30
CA LYS A 333 0.80 18.79 24.47
C LYS A 333 0.63 20.28 24.16
N ASP A 334 0.82 21.13 25.16
CA ASP A 334 0.62 22.58 25.04
C ASP A 334 1.74 23.26 24.23
N SER A 335 2.88 22.59 24.04
CA SER A 335 4.03 23.13 23.31
C SER A 335 3.86 23.18 21.79
N GLY A 336 2.78 22.64 21.22
CA GLY A 336 2.47 22.85 19.81
C GLY A 336 1.31 22.04 19.25
N PRO A 337 0.73 22.49 18.11
CA PRO A 337 -0.37 21.78 17.47
C PRO A 337 0.05 20.38 17.00
N GLY A 338 -0.90 19.44 17.05
CA GLY A 338 -0.70 18.05 16.64
C GLY A 338 0.03 17.19 17.68
N ARG A 339 0.53 17.78 18.78
CA ARG A 339 1.12 17.04 19.88
C ARG A 339 0.06 16.32 20.69
N ARG A 340 0.32 15.05 20.96
CA ARG A 340 -0.63 14.16 21.65
C ARG A 340 0.09 13.11 22.47
N VAL A 341 -0.60 12.56 23.46
CA VAL A 341 -0.11 11.51 24.36
C VAL A 341 -0.99 10.29 24.15
N SER A 342 -0.43 9.27 23.51
CA SER A 342 -1.18 8.07 23.14
C SER A 342 -0.89 6.91 24.08
N ALA A 343 -1.93 6.28 24.63
CA ALA A 343 -1.80 4.98 25.28
C ALA A 343 -1.60 3.85 24.26
N LYS A 344 -0.92 2.78 24.67
CA LYS A 344 -0.79 1.51 23.96
C LYS A 344 -1.37 0.38 24.81
N VAL A 345 -2.44 -0.25 24.35
CA VAL A 345 -3.21 -1.23 25.14
C VAL A 345 -3.35 -2.54 24.37
N VAL A 346 -2.97 -3.68 24.96
CA VAL A 346 -3.18 -5.02 24.37
C VAL A 346 -4.07 -5.85 25.29
N GLY A 347 -5.32 -6.09 24.87
CA GLY A 347 -6.37 -6.64 25.72
C GLY A 347 -6.58 -5.74 26.94
N THR A 348 -6.26 -6.27 28.12
CA THR A 348 -6.24 -5.57 29.42
C THR A 348 -4.83 -5.21 29.90
N LYS A 349 -3.81 -5.28 29.04
CA LYS A 349 -2.42 -4.93 29.40
C LYS A 349 -2.08 -3.53 28.89
N GLY A 350 -1.46 -2.72 29.74
CA GLY A 350 -1.08 -1.34 29.44
C GLY A 350 0.18 -1.18 28.59
N PHE A 351 0.55 -2.16 27.76
CA PHE A 351 1.72 -2.04 26.89
C PHE A 351 1.61 -2.97 25.68
N CYS A 352 2.30 -2.62 24.60
CA CYS A 352 2.36 -3.42 23.36
C CYS A 352 3.78 -3.87 23.00
N GLU A 353 4.78 -3.50 23.81
CA GLU A 353 6.18 -3.75 23.47
C GLU A 353 6.60 -5.22 23.69
N SER A 354 7.12 -5.83 22.63
CA SER A 354 7.65 -7.20 22.63
C SER A 354 8.96 -7.35 23.40
N SER A 355 9.67 -6.24 23.64
CA SER A 355 10.93 -6.21 24.40
C SER A 355 10.74 -5.99 25.90
N MET A 356 9.50 -6.01 26.43
CA MET A 356 9.25 -5.76 27.85
C MET A 356 10.13 -6.61 28.78
N GLU A 357 10.18 -7.92 28.55
CA GLU A 357 10.93 -8.86 29.40
C GLU A 357 12.44 -8.74 29.25
N TYR A 358 12.94 -8.44 28.06
CA TYR A 358 14.37 -8.47 27.74
C TYR A 358 15.05 -7.12 27.83
N GLU A 359 14.32 -6.01 27.76
CA GLU A 359 14.88 -4.66 27.70
C GLU A 359 14.23 -3.73 28.74
N ILE A 360 12.90 -3.62 28.74
CA ILE A 360 12.22 -2.59 29.56
C ILE A 360 12.28 -2.93 31.05
N ILE A 361 11.86 -4.13 31.45
CA ILE A 361 11.87 -4.56 32.87
C ILE A 361 13.29 -4.58 33.45
N PRO A 362 14.32 -5.11 32.76
CA PRO A 362 15.70 -5.03 33.22
C PRO A 362 16.19 -3.58 33.37
N THR A 363 15.87 -2.71 32.39
CA THR A 363 16.25 -1.30 32.42
C THR A 363 15.56 -0.56 33.57
N TRP A 364 14.26 -0.82 33.80
CA TRP A 364 13.47 -0.27 34.90
C TRP A 364 14.10 -0.58 36.25
N LYS A 365 14.46 -1.85 36.47
CA LYS A 365 15.12 -2.31 37.70
C LYS A 365 16.51 -1.71 37.86
N ALA A 366 17.30 -1.67 36.79
CA ALA A 366 18.66 -1.09 36.82
C ALA A 366 18.67 0.42 37.06
N ALA A 367 17.61 1.12 36.64
CA ALA A 367 17.39 2.53 36.91
C ALA A 367 16.91 2.82 38.36
N GLY A 368 16.68 1.78 39.17
CA GLY A 368 16.22 1.92 40.55
C GLY A 368 14.79 2.46 40.67
N LEU A 369 13.95 2.17 39.67
CA LEU A 369 12.53 2.50 39.70
C LEU A 369 11.77 1.46 40.54
N ALA A 370 10.86 1.92 41.40
CA ALA A 370 10.04 1.07 42.24
C ALA A 370 8.94 0.34 41.42
N GLY A 371 8.57 -0.87 41.85
CA GLY A 371 7.52 -1.65 41.21
C GLY A 371 7.89 -2.14 39.81
N GLU A 372 6.91 -2.13 38.91
CA GLU A 372 7.02 -2.62 37.53
C GLU A 372 6.58 -1.54 36.54
N ALA A 373 7.07 -1.65 35.31
CA ALA A 373 6.58 -0.86 34.19
C ALA A 373 5.21 -1.43 33.75
N GLU A 374 4.14 -0.68 34.00
CA GLU A 374 2.76 -1.12 33.80
C GLU A 374 2.10 -0.48 32.57
N PHE A 375 2.54 0.74 32.22
CA PHE A 375 1.91 1.56 31.20
C PHE A 375 2.94 2.02 30.16
N GLN A 376 2.60 1.92 28.89
CA GLN A 376 3.37 2.42 27.75
C GLN A 376 2.61 3.52 27.04
N LEU A 377 3.18 4.73 27.08
CA LEU A 377 2.72 5.88 26.33
C LEU A 377 3.63 6.12 25.11
N THR A 378 3.06 6.71 24.07
CA THR A 378 3.80 7.24 22.93
C THR A 378 3.45 8.70 22.75
N LEU A 379 4.47 9.55 22.73
CA LEU A 379 4.34 10.96 22.42
C LEU A 379 4.39 11.13 20.91
N TYR A 380 3.42 11.82 20.33
CA TYR A 380 3.39 12.10 18.90
C TYR A 380 3.40 13.61 18.64
N ASP A 381 3.82 13.98 17.43
CA ASP A 381 3.55 15.28 16.81
C ASP A 381 2.93 15.10 15.40
N ASP A 382 2.99 16.16 14.59
CA ASP A 382 2.56 16.20 13.18
C ASP A 382 3.40 15.32 12.24
N LYS A 383 4.61 14.92 12.64
CA LYS A 383 5.53 14.12 11.84
C LYS A 383 5.60 12.66 12.27
N GLY A 384 5.10 12.31 13.46
CA GLY A 384 4.97 10.93 13.91
C GLY A 384 5.27 10.73 15.39
N ALA A 385 5.63 9.48 15.73
CA ALA A 385 6.02 9.12 17.09
C ALA A 385 7.38 9.74 17.43
N ARG A 386 7.48 10.35 18.61
CA ARG A 386 8.67 11.07 19.08
C ARG A 386 9.31 10.44 20.29
N ALA A 387 8.51 9.92 21.22
CA ALA A 387 9.05 9.25 22.39
C ALA A 387 8.21 8.06 22.81
N THR A 388 8.88 7.06 23.40
CA THR A 388 8.24 5.94 24.09
C THR A 388 8.50 6.09 25.58
N VAL A 389 7.43 6.21 26.36
CA VAL A 389 7.46 6.49 27.80
C VAL A 389 6.82 5.32 28.54
N PHE A 390 7.46 4.84 29.59
CA PHE A 390 6.94 3.81 30.48
C PHE A 390 6.67 4.41 31.87
N LEU A 391 5.51 4.08 32.43
CA LEU A 391 5.08 4.48 33.77
C LEU A 391 4.76 3.23 34.61
N GLY A 392 4.77 3.38 35.93
CA GLY A 392 4.36 2.35 36.87
C GLY A 392 3.60 2.97 38.04
N SER A 393 2.66 2.24 38.63
CA SER A 393 1.83 2.75 39.75
C SER A 393 2.61 3.02 41.05
N LYS A 394 3.80 2.42 41.21
CA LYS A 394 4.59 2.45 42.47
C LYS A 394 5.77 3.41 42.46
N ASP A 395 6.13 4.02 41.34
CA ASP A 395 7.20 5.01 41.25
C ASP A 395 6.67 6.31 40.65
N PRO A 396 6.97 7.49 41.23
CA PRO A 396 6.54 8.77 40.67
C PRO A 396 7.33 9.21 39.43
N ARG A 397 8.33 8.45 38.98
CA ARG A 397 9.18 8.76 37.82
C ARG A 397 8.78 7.89 36.63
N ALA A 398 9.10 8.39 35.43
CA ALA A 398 8.90 7.74 34.14
C ALA A 398 10.23 7.28 33.55
N LEU A 399 10.18 6.24 32.72
CA LEU A 399 11.32 5.78 31.92
C LEU A 399 11.07 6.10 30.44
N ILE A 400 11.99 6.82 29.79
CA ILE A 400 11.94 7.09 28.34
C ILE A 400 13.06 6.29 27.66
N THR A 401 12.71 5.35 26.80
CA THR A 401 13.70 4.48 26.11
C THR A 401 13.98 4.89 24.67
N HIS A 402 13.12 5.73 24.10
CA HIS A 402 13.28 6.28 22.77
C HIS A 402 12.82 7.74 22.77
N LEU A 403 13.62 8.60 22.16
CA LEU A 403 13.33 10.02 21.94
C LEU A 403 14.05 10.49 20.68
N GLU A 404 13.28 10.82 19.64
CA GLU A 404 13.82 11.48 18.44
C GLU A 404 14.00 12.98 18.70
N PRO A 405 15.18 13.56 18.40
CA PRO A 405 15.38 14.99 18.57
C PRO A 405 14.51 15.80 17.61
N TYR A 406 14.11 16.99 18.05
CA TYR A 406 13.32 17.89 17.23
C TYR A 406 13.60 19.36 17.55
N THR A 407 13.30 20.27 16.63
CA THR A 407 13.55 21.71 16.83
C THR A 407 12.25 22.41 17.20
N ARG A 408 11.82 22.33 18.46
CA ARG A 408 10.64 23.01 19.00
C ARG A 408 10.81 23.38 20.49
N ASN A 409 9.75 23.93 21.08
CA ASN A 409 9.75 24.69 22.33
C ASN A 409 9.71 23.85 23.63
N HIS A 410 9.59 22.52 23.56
CA HIS A 410 9.56 21.67 24.76
C HIS A 410 10.97 21.18 25.10
N TRP A 411 11.29 21.01 26.39
CA TRP A 411 12.64 20.59 26.80
C TRP A 411 13.06 19.24 26.18
N LEU A 412 12.13 18.30 26.02
CA LEU A 412 12.39 17.02 25.32
C LEU A 412 12.86 17.19 23.88
N ASP A 413 12.46 18.26 23.18
CA ASP A 413 12.83 18.48 21.79
C ASP A 413 14.36 18.61 21.64
N SER A 414 15.02 19.20 22.64
CA SER A 414 16.47 19.40 22.67
C SER A 414 17.29 18.15 22.97
N LEU A 415 16.64 17.04 23.31
CA LEU A 415 17.29 15.79 23.72
C LEU A 415 17.18 14.74 22.60
N SER A 416 18.10 13.78 22.63
CA SER A 416 18.06 12.60 21.77
C SER A 416 18.40 11.39 22.63
N VAL A 417 17.54 10.39 22.61
CA VAL A 417 17.74 9.15 23.37
C VAL A 417 17.36 7.95 22.52
N GLY A 418 18.26 6.99 22.49
CA GLY A 418 18.07 5.68 21.89
C GLY A 418 19.14 4.75 22.40
N ALA A 419 18.98 3.45 22.16
CA ALA A 419 19.93 2.46 22.62
C ALA A 419 21.38 2.88 22.27
N PRO A 420 22.31 2.91 23.25
CA PRO A 420 22.22 2.25 24.56
C PRO A 420 21.74 3.14 25.74
N GLU A 421 21.21 4.34 25.50
CA GLU A 421 20.79 5.28 26.56
C GLU A 421 19.26 5.26 26.79
N CYS A 422 18.84 5.60 28.01
CA CYS A 422 17.45 5.89 28.39
C CYS A 422 17.41 7.12 29.34
N LEU A 423 16.24 7.71 29.56
CA LEU A 423 16.03 8.76 30.56
C LEU A 423 15.13 8.25 31.69
N VAL A 424 15.49 8.59 32.92
CA VAL A 424 14.54 8.59 34.04
C VAL A 424 14.09 10.03 34.25
N VAL A 425 12.78 10.26 34.25
CA VAL A 425 12.19 11.61 34.33
C VAL A 425 11.23 11.69 35.50
N ASP A 426 11.38 12.67 36.38
CA ASP A 426 10.46 12.87 37.50
C ASP A 426 9.14 13.55 37.06
N ARG A 427 8.27 13.85 38.02
CA ARG A 427 6.98 14.52 37.78
C ARG A 427 7.11 15.93 37.22
N ASN A 428 8.24 16.60 37.49
CA ASN A 428 8.50 17.99 37.11
C ASN A 428 9.33 18.09 35.82
N GLY A 429 9.68 16.96 35.19
CA GLY A 429 10.49 16.93 33.98
C GLY A 429 12.01 16.98 34.23
N ASN A 430 12.46 16.93 35.49
CA ASN A 430 13.89 16.74 35.77
C ASN A 430 14.28 15.33 35.36
N HIS A 431 15.43 15.18 34.72
CA HIS A 431 15.81 13.92 34.13
C HIS A 431 17.29 13.58 34.31
N GLU A 432 17.55 12.27 34.35
CA GLU A 432 18.88 11.69 34.41
C GLU A 432 19.04 10.67 33.29
N LYS A 433 20.25 10.57 32.72
CA LYS A 433 20.58 9.56 31.71
C LYS A 433 20.99 8.26 32.40
N HIS A 434 20.42 7.16 31.94
CA HIS A 434 20.77 5.81 32.34
C HIS A 434 21.14 4.97 31.11
N ARG A 435 21.70 3.79 31.35
CA ARG A 435 22.02 2.81 30.31
C ARG A 435 20.89 1.80 30.20
N VAL A 436 20.47 1.51 28.97
CA VAL A 436 19.57 0.40 28.66
C VAL A 436 20.25 -0.92 29.01
N VAL A 437 19.54 -1.79 29.72
CA VAL A 437 19.97 -3.13 30.06
C VAL A 437 19.19 -4.12 29.19
N THR A 438 19.91 -4.86 28.36
CA THR A 438 19.34 -5.89 27.48
C THR A 438 19.79 -7.27 27.93
N LEU A 439 18.84 -8.15 28.23
CA LEU A 439 19.08 -9.56 28.47
C LEU A 439 19.22 -10.30 27.13
N PRO A 440 20.00 -11.40 27.06
CA PRO A 440 20.03 -12.27 25.89
C PRO A 440 18.62 -12.73 25.53
N LYS A 441 18.26 -12.64 24.24
CA LYS A 441 17.02 -13.29 23.76
C LYS A 441 17.23 -14.81 23.82
N PRO A 442 16.24 -15.58 24.31
CA PRO A 442 16.33 -17.04 24.40
C PRO A 442 16.45 -17.72 23.04
#